data_AF-A0A6C0HFE3-F1
#
_entry.id   AF-A0A6C0HFE3-F1
#
_cell.length_a   1.000
_cell.length_b   1.000
_cell.length_c   1.000
_cell.angle_alpha   90.00
_cell.angle_beta   90.00
_cell.angle_gamma   90.00
#
_symmetry.space_group_name_H-M   'P 1'
#
loop_
_entity.id
_entity.type
_entity.pdbx_description
1 polymer ?
#
loop_
_entity_poly.entity_id
_entity_poly.type
_entity_poly.pdbx_seq_one_letter_code
_entity_poly.pdbx_strand_id
1 'polypeptide(L)'
;MAHKAKLIREINRLNTENKFLIYENNASSKNLLIVSACRGSAFAWYFSQLTDYNIYMIYVITFISANGPIPDHEIIKDIVQKADIIVAENIARIVPFNTIDKTREDGFYKTFNVDFDRTKFCLIPNLELHYLSHDLFHKSHKPCTGEELLKNYNNSKQILFTKCELFNFHKTKSFIELHFQDLQLFHSPGHPSVILLLVLFVELCEHLGISVAFEDIEKCIKVNFLGGGDTPIFNLDVETFGLTYKVTIRDDSLFNDKDLISMVDPSHLQTYENAKLIYDFFNNLR
;
A
#
# COMPACT_ATOMS: atom_id res chain seq x y z
N MET A 1 -9.09 -20.74 -11.91
CA MET A 1 -9.30 -21.24 -10.53
C MET A 1 -9.37 -20.03 -9.61
N ALA A 2 -10.27 -20.01 -8.61
CA ALA A 2 -10.26 -18.93 -7.62
C ALA A 2 -9.11 -19.17 -6.64
N HIS A 3 -8.09 -18.32 -6.66
CA HIS A 3 -7.04 -18.34 -5.64
C HIS A 3 -7.63 -18.01 -4.26
N LYS A 4 -6.92 -18.34 -3.18
CA LYS A 4 -7.22 -17.84 -1.83
C LYS A 4 -6.25 -16.71 -1.51
N ALA A 5 -6.76 -15.63 -0.91
CA ALA A 5 -5.93 -14.50 -0.48
C ALA A 5 -4.83 -14.96 0.48
N LYS A 6 -3.57 -14.65 0.13
CA LYS A 6 -2.37 -14.90 0.95
C LYS A 6 -2.02 -13.65 1.74
N LEU A 7 -2.08 -13.74 3.07
CA LEU A 7 -1.73 -12.63 3.96
C LEU A 7 -0.21 -12.41 3.99
N ILE A 8 0.21 -11.22 4.44
CA ILE A 8 1.63 -10.83 4.44
C ILE A 8 2.54 -11.80 5.21
N ARG A 9 2.05 -12.38 6.32
CA ARG A 9 2.79 -13.39 7.09
C ARG A 9 3.09 -14.65 6.28
N GLU A 10 2.14 -15.07 5.43
CA GLU A 10 2.33 -16.23 4.56
C GLU A 10 3.31 -15.92 3.44
N ILE A 11 3.19 -14.75 2.80
CA ILE A 11 4.12 -14.31 1.75
C ILE A 11 5.54 -14.18 2.31
N ASN A 12 5.71 -13.58 3.48
CA ASN A 12 7.00 -13.48 4.15
C ASN A 12 7.62 -14.86 4.39
N ARG A 13 6.85 -15.81 4.94
CA ARG A 13 7.31 -17.19 5.13
C ARG A 13 7.76 -17.83 3.81
N LEU A 14 6.97 -17.67 2.74
CA LEU A 14 7.32 -18.20 1.42
C LEU A 14 8.63 -17.58 0.90
N ASN A 15 8.80 -16.26 1.01
CA ASN A 15 10.01 -15.56 0.62
C ASN A 15 11.24 -16.01 1.42
N THR A 16 11.12 -16.28 2.73
CA THR A 16 12.21 -16.85 3.53
C THR A 16 12.57 -18.29 3.13
N GLU A 17 11.65 -19.00 2.47
CA GLU A 17 11.87 -20.33 1.87
C GLU A 17 12.29 -20.24 0.39
N ASN A 18 12.67 -19.04 -0.10
CA ASN A 18 12.99 -18.76 -1.50
C ASN A 18 11.86 -19.10 -2.50
N LYS A 19 10.59 -19.06 -2.04
CA LYS A 19 9.39 -19.24 -2.86
C LYS A 19 8.74 -17.89 -3.11
N PHE A 20 8.98 -17.34 -4.29
CA PHE A 20 8.49 -16.00 -4.65
C PHE A 20 7.25 -16.02 -5.53
N LEU A 21 6.95 -17.14 -6.21
CA LEU A 21 5.71 -17.31 -6.95
C LEU A 21 4.54 -17.44 -5.95
N ILE A 22 3.71 -16.42 -5.89
CA ILE A 22 2.61 -16.30 -4.92
C ILE A 22 1.32 -16.87 -5.50
N TYR A 23 1.05 -16.54 -6.77
CA TYR A 23 -0.09 -17.06 -7.52
C TYR A 23 0.39 -17.59 -8.86
N GLU A 24 0.26 -18.90 -9.06
CA GLU A 24 0.65 -19.60 -10.28
C GLU A 24 -0.58 -19.80 -11.18
N ASN A 25 -0.41 -19.51 -12.47
CA ASN A 25 -1.36 -19.85 -13.51
C ASN A 25 -0.65 -20.56 -14.65
N ASN A 26 -0.76 -21.90 -14.66
CA ASN A 26 -0.11 -22.77 -15.64
C ASN A 26 -0.50 -22.50 -17.10
N ALA A 27 -1.59 -21.76 -17.36
CA ALA A 27 -2.00 -21.39 -18.70
C ALA A 27 -1.34 -20.10 -19.21
N SER A 28 -0.66 -19.34 -18.35
CA SER A 28 -0.11 -18.03 -18.69
C SER A 28 1.38 -18.06 -18.93
N SER A 29 1.79 -17.37 -19.98
CA SER A 29 3.19 -17.10 -20.29
C SER A 29 3.67 -15.76 -19.72
N LYS A 30 2.80 -14.98 -19.07
CA LYS A 30 3.12 -13.64 -18.57
C LYS A 30 3.45 -13.65 -17.08
N ASN A 31 4.51 -12.94 -16.71
CA ASN A 31 5.01 -12.86 -15.34
C ASN A 31 4.97 -11.42 -14.84
N LEU A 32 4.32 -11.21 -13.70
CA LEU A 32 4.29 -9.95 -12.97
C LEU A 32 5.06 -10.10 -11.66
N LEU A 33 6.06 -9.25 -11.45
CA LEU A 33 6.83 -9.18 -10.21
C LEU A 33 6.43 -7.95 -9.40
N ILE A 34 6.09 -8.16 -8.13
CA ILE A 34 5.83 -7.10 -7.15
C ILE A 34 7.01 -6.99 -6.19
N VAL A 35 7.58 -5.80 -6.04
CA VAL A 35 8.65 -5.50 -5.07
C VAL A 35 8.13 -4.48 -4.06
N SER A 36 7.75 -4.94 -2.88
CA SER A 36 6.98 -4.12 -1.94
C SER A 36 7.08 -4.61 -0.49
N ALA A 37 6.76 -3.73 0.46
CA ALA A 37 6.49 -4.09 1.85
C ALA A 37 5.08 -4.69 2.02
N CYS A 38 4.39 -4.36 3.12
CA CYS A 38 3.13 -5.00 3.52
C CYS A 38 2.01 -4.85 2.47
N ARG A 39 1.96 -3.70 1.77
CA ARG A 39 0.93 -3.35 0.77
C ARG A 39 0.93 -4.26 -0.45
N GLY A 40 2.09 -4.79 -0.85
CA GLY A 40 2.21 -5.66 -2.02
C GLY A 40 1.36 -6.93 -1.95
N SER A 41 1.01 -7.40 -0.74
CA SER A 41 0.12 -8.57 -0.56
C SER A 41 -1.28 -8.33 -1.13
N ALA A 42 -1.82 -7.12 -0.94
CA ALA A 42 -3.10 -6.74 -1.53
C ALA A 42 -3.01 -6.71 -3.05
N PHE A 43 -1.94 -6.13 -3.61
CA PHE A 43 -1.78 -6.03 -5.07
C PHE A 43 -1.58 -7.39 -5.73
N ALA A 44 -0.81 -8.28 -5.09
CA ALA A 44 -0.66 -9.65 -5.57
C ALA A 44 -2.03 -10.35 -5.66
N TRP A 45 -2.86 -10.17 -4.63
CA TRP A 45 -4.22 -10.71 -4.65
C TRP A 45 -5.08 -10.05 -5.73
N TYR A 46 -5.12 -8.72 -5.82
CA TYR A 46 -5.93 -8.03 -6.81
C TYR A 46 -5.55 -8.43 -8.24
N PHE A 47 -4.26 -8.41 -8.59
CA PHE A 47 -3.82 -8.90 -9.91
C PHE A 47 -4.25 -10.36 -10.15
N SER A 48 -4.19 -11.24 -9.14
CA SER A 48 -4.63 -12.64 -9.30
C SER A 48 -6.14 -12.80 -9.58
N GLN A 49 -6.93 -11.75 -9.30
CA GLN A 49 -8.36 -11.72 -9.62
C GLN A 49 -8.63 -11.16 -11.02
N LEU A 50 -7.80 -10.22 -11.49
CA LEU A 50 -8.00 -9.48 -12.73
C LEU A 50 -7.25 -10.06 -13.93
N THR A 51 -6.11 -10.72 -13.71
CA THR A 51 -5.24 -11.18 -14.79
C THR A 51 -5.00 -12.68 -14.70
N ASP A 52 -4.54 -13.22 -15.82
CA ASP A 52 -4.08 -14.60 -15.90
C ASP A 52 -2.58 -14.72 -15.54
N TYR A 53 -1.90 -13.66 -15.11
CA TYR A 53 -0.44 -13.66 -14.95
C TYR A 53 0.04 -14.60 -13.84
N ASN A 54 1.26 -15.12 -13.99
CA ASN A 54 2.03 -15.63 -12.86
C ASN A 54 2.50 -14.45 -12.01
N ILE A 55 2.18 -14.46 -10.72
CA ILE A 55 2.44 -13.33 -9.83
C ILE A 55 3.52 -13.71 -8.83
N TYR A 56 4.66 -13.06 -8.98
CA TYR A 56 5.80 -13.15 -8.08
C TYR A 56 5.80 -11.97 -7.12
N MET A 57 6.26 -12.17 -5.90
CA MET A 57 6.44 -11.09 -4.93
C MET A 57 7.75 -11.24 -4.18
N ILE A 58 8.52 -10.16 -4.16
CA ILE A 58 9.64 -9.92 -3.25
C ILE A 58 9.13 -9.02 -2.14
N TYR A 59 8.96 -9.60 -0.96
CA TYR A 59 8.58 -8.89 0.25
C TYR A 59 9.81 -8.23 0.87
N VAL A 60 9.78 -6.90 0.95
CA VAL A 60 10.87 -6.10 1.53
C VAL A 60 10.47 -5.68 2.94
N ILE A 61 11.18 -6.21 3.94
CA ILE A 61 10.93 -5.89 5.35
C ILE A 61 11.49 -4.50 5.67
N THR A 62 10.63 -3.54 5.96
CA THR A 62 11.02 -2.14 6.21
C THR A 62 11.23 -1.77 7.69
N PHE A 63 10.85 -2.65 8.62
CA PHE A 63 10.77 -2.32 10.07
C PHE A 63 11.67 -3.16 10.98
N ILE A 64 12.39 -4.15 10.45
CA ILE A 64 13.26 -5.03 11.24
C ILE A 64 14.71 -4.76 10.83
N SER A 65 15.60 -4.71 11.82
CA SER A 65 17.05 -4.62 11.61
C SER A 65 17.51 -5.68 10.60
N ALA A 66 18.55 -5.36 9.84
CA ALA A 66 19.08 -6.04 8.67
C ALA A 66 19.62 -7.49 8.88
N ASN A 67 19.09 -8.23 9.87
CA ASN A 67 19.56 -9.55 10.30
C ASN A 67 18.62 -10.70 9.88
N GLY A 68 17.56 -10.42 9.12
CA GLY A 68 16.78 -11.48 8.47
C GLY A 68 17.61 -12.16 7.38
N PRO A 69 17.37 -13.45 7.06
CA PRO A 69 18.02 -14.09 5.93
C PRO A 69 17.72 -13.28 4.67
N ILE A 70 18.77 -12.77 4.03
CA ILE A 70 18.64 -12.10 2.73
C ILE A 70 18.25 -13.20 1.73
N PRO A 71 17.15 -13.05 0.98
CA PRO A 71 16.73 -14.07 0.04
C PRO A 71 17.81 -14.29 -1.03
N ASP A 72 17.86 -15.49 -1.61
CA ASP A 72 18.92 -15.85 -2.57
C ASP A 72 18.93 -14.91 -3.79
N HIS A 73 20.05 -14.21 -3.99
CA HIS A 73 20.21 -13.24 -5.06
C HIS A 73 20.08 -13.85 -6.46
N GLU A 74 20.52 -15.10 -6.66
CA GLU A 74 20.44 -15.74 -7.98
C GLU A 74 18.98 -16.09 -8.32
N ILE A 75 18.18 -16.48 -7.32
CA ILE A 75 16.74 -16.72 -7.51
C ILE A 75 16.01 -15.42 -7.83
N ILE A 76 16.30 -14.33 -7.11
CA ILE A 76 15.73 -13.01 -7.41
C ILE A 76 16.08 -12.57 -8.83
N LYS A 77 17.34 -12.74 -9.24
CA LYS A 77 17.81 -12.40 -10.58
C LYS A 77 17.08 -13.19 -11.65
N ASP A 78 16.89 -14.49 -11.47
CA ASP A 78 16.11 -15.33 -12.40
C ASP A 78 14.65 -14.85 -12.54
N ILE A 79 14.01 -14.46 -11.43
CA ILE A 79 12.63 -13.93 -11.45
C ILE A 79 12.57 -12.58 -12.19
N VAL A 80 13.51 -11.67 -11.89
CA VAL A 80 13.61 -10.36 -12.58
C VAL A 80 13.81 -10.58 -14.08
N GLN A 81 14.65 -11.54 -14.47
CA GLN A 81 14.91 -11.90 -15.86
C GLN A 81 13.74 -12.62 -16.56
N LYS A 82 12.69 -13.00 -15.85
CA LYS A 82 11.46 -13.58 -16.42
C LYS A 82 10.28 -12.63 -16.38
N ALA A 83 10.37 -11.54 -15.62
CA ALA A 83 9.28 -10.58 -15.45
C ALA A 83 9.01 -9.81 -16.74
N ASP A 84 7.74 -9.77 -17.17
CA ASP A 84 7.28 -8.88 -18.23
C ASP A 84 6.90 -7.51 -17.66
N ILE A 85 6.40 -7.52 -16.42
CA ILE A 85 5.99 -6.33 -15.68
C ILE A 85 6.62 -6.37 -14.29
N ILE A 86 7.21 -5.27 -13.87
CA ILE A 86 7.64 -5.06 -12.49
C ILE A 86 6.87 -3.87 -11.89
N VAL A 87 6.15 -4.13 -10.81
CA VAL A 87 5.53 -3.10 -9.97
C VAL A 87 6.35 -2.99 -8.69
N ALA A 88 6.94 -1.84 -8.43
CA ALA A 88 7.78 -1.63 -7.27
C ALA A 88 7.27 -0.46 -6.43
N GLU A 89 7.31 -0.59 -5.11
CA GLU A 89 7.18 0.57 -4.22
C GLU A 89 8.43 1.42 -4.24
N ASN A 90 8.27 2.71 -3.95
CA ASN A 90 9.37 3.62 -3.68
C ASN A 90 10.09 3.24 -2.36
N ILE A 91 11.22 2.51 -2.48
CA ILE A 91 12.05 2.01 -1.37
C ILE A 91 13.43 2.68 -1.42
N ALA A 92 13.75 3.47 -0.39
CA ALA A 92 14.94 4.33 -0.35
C ALA A 92 16.16 3.73 0.36
N ARG A 93 15.96 2.91 1.40
CA ARG A 93 17.00 2.66 2.43
C ARG A 93 17.49 1.22 2.50
N ILE A 94 16.95 0.32 1.69
CA ILE A 94 17.18 -1.11 1.83
C ILE A 94 17.95 -1.58 0.62
N VAL A 95 19.21 -1.94 0.79
CA VAL A 95 20.06 -2.54 -0.25
C VAL A 95 19.96 -4.07 -0.13
N PRO A 96 19.88 -4.82 -1.25
CA PRO A 96 19.87 -4.36 -2.64
C PRO A 96 18.50 -3.88 -3.16
N PHE A 97 17.45 -3.84 -2.33
CA PHE A 97 16.07 -3.53 -2.74
C PHE A 97 15.74 -2.03 -2.90
N ASN A 98 16.74 -1.18 -3.16
CA ASN A 98 16.51 0.25 -3.38
C ASN A 98 15.96 0.45 -4.79
N THR A 99 14.77 1.03 -4.89
CA THR A 99 14.01 1.22 -6.13
C THR A 99 13.83 2.70 -6.50
N ILE A 100 14.40 3.63 -5.74
CA ILE A 100 14.31 5.07 -6.07
C ILE A 100 15.17 5.41 -7.28
N ASP A 101 16.40 4.92 -7.28
CA ASP A 101 17.43 5.40 -8.19
C ASP A 101 17.91 4.28 -9.11
N LYS A 102 17.62 4.44 -10.41
CA LYS A 102 18.02 3.51 -11.47
C LYS A 102 19.53 3.49 -11.72
N THR A 103 20.25 4.52 -11.28
CA THR A 103 21.68 4.69 -11.52
C THR A 103 22.54 4.16 -10.39
N ARG A 104 21.94 3.84 -9.24
CA ARG A 104 22.64 3.37 -8.04
C ARG A 104 23.19 1.95 -8.22
N GLU A 105 24.52 1.80 -8.12
CA GLU A 105 25.23 0.52 -8.37
C GLU A 105 24.87 -0.61 -7.41
N ASP A 106 24.63 -0.31 -6.12
CA ASP A 106 24.13 -1.26 -5.11
C ASP A 106 22.58 -1.26 -5.03
N GLY A 107 21.90 -0.63 -5.98
CA GLY A 107 20.43 -0.57 -6.05
C GLY A 107 19.82 -1.78 -6.76
N PHE A 108 18.49 -1.89 -6.69
CA PHE A 108 17.74 -3.05 -7.20
C PHE A 108 18.01 -3.27 -8.69
N TYR A 109 17.97 -2.18 -9.46
CA TYR A 109 18.09 -2.22 -10.91
C TYR A 109 19.45 -2.74 -11.39
N LYS A 110 20.53 -2.25 -10.78
CA LYS A 110 21.90 -2.64 -11.12
C LYS A 110 22.26 -4.00 -10.56
N THR A 111 21.89 -4.28 -9.32
CA THR A 111 22.16 -5.58 -8.67
C THR A 111 21.52 -6.74 -9.43
N PHE A 112 20.29 -6.57 -9.92
CA PHE A 112 19.55 -7.63 -10.59
C PHE A 112 19.49 -7.50 -12.12
N ASN A 113 20.25 -6.58 -12.72
CA ASN A 113 20.32 -6.34 -14.16
C ASN A 113 18.94 -6.22 -14.85
N VAL A 114 18.11 -5.31 -14.36
CA VAL A 114 16.76 -5.09 -14.92
C VAL A 114 16.87 -4.62 -16.37
N ASP A 115 16.30 -5.39 -17.29
CA ASP A 115 16.18 -5.06 -18.71
C ASP A 115 14.92 -4.20 -18.96
N PHE A 116 15.12 -2.89 -19.08
CA PHE A 116 14.04 -1.93 -19.31
C PHE A 116 13.51 -1.91 -20.75
N ASP A 117 14.21 -2.52 -21.71
CA ASP A 117 13.74 -2.57 -23.10
C ASP A 117 12.65 -3.64 -23.25
N ARG A 118 12.74 -4.72 -22.46
CA ARG A 118 11.77 -5.81 -22.46
C ARG A 118 10.72 -5.70 -21.35
N THR A 119 11.06 -5.07 -20.22
CA THR A 119 10.24 -5.11 -19.01
C THR A 119 9.49 -3.81 -18.79
N LYS A 120 8.16 -3.86 -18.68
CA LYS A 120 7.37 -2.70 -18.26
C LYS A 120 7.57 -2.48 -16.77
N PHE A 121 8.12 -1.33 -16.39
CA PHE A 121 8.38 -0.98 -15.00
C PHE A 121 7.42 0.12 -14.51
N CYS A 122 6.78 -0.08 -13.37
CA CYS A 122 5.93 0.91 -12.72
C CYS A 122 6.34 1.09 -11.25
N LEU A 123 6.65 2.34 -10.88
CA LEU A 123 6.96 2.73 -9.51
C LEU A 123 5.70 3.31 -8.87
N ILE A 124 5.23 2.73 -7.76
CA ILE A 124 4.04 3.20 -7.04
C ILE A 124 4.44 4.04 -5.81
N PRO A 125 3.66 5.09 -5.47
CA PRO A 125 3.90 5.89 -4.27
C PRO A 125 3.72 5.05 -3.01
N ASN A 126 4.64 5.22 -2.06
CA ASN A 126 4.42 4.75 -0.69
C ASN A 126 3.41 5.70 -0.03
N LEU A 127 2.20 5.18 0.21
CA LEU A 127 1.12 5.91 0.87
C LEU A 127 1.37 5.97 2.38
N GLU A 128 1.86 7.12 2.83
CA GLU A 128 2.12 7.40 4.24
C GLU A 128 1.60 8.79 4.61
N LEU A 129 0.75 8.86 5.64
CA LEU A 129 0.14 10.10 6.10
C LEU A 129 0.09 10.15 7.64
N HIS A 130 0.90 11.03 8.22
CA HIS A 130 0.94 11.26 9.67
C HIS A 130 -0.03 12.38 10.06
N TYR A 131 -1.23 12.01 10.49
CA TYR A 131 -2.26 12.96 10.88
C TYR A 131 -2.91 12.63 12.22
N LEU A 132 -2.60 11.50 12.84
CA LEU A 132 -3.24 11.08 14.09
C LEU A 132 -2.40 11.52 15.28
N SER A 133 -3.05 12.15 16.26
CA SER A 133 -2.42 12.72 17.44
C SER A 133 -1.67 11.69 18.27
N HIS A 134 -2.18 10.44 18.32
CA HIS A 134 -1.54 9.34 19.04
C HIS A 134 -0.20 8.92 18.41
N ASP A 135 -0.09 8.89 17.07
CA ASP A 135 1.19 8.62 16.37
C ASP A 135 2.24 9.68 16.71
N LEU A 136 1.84 10.95 16.78
CA LEU A 136 2.72 12.05 17.13
C LEU A 136 3.19 12.01 18.59
N PHE A 137 2.31 11.60 19.50
CA PHE A 137 2.67 11.39 20.89
C PHE A 137 3.74 10.30 21.03
N HIS A 138 3.58 9.18 20.33
CA HIS A 138 4.56 8.09 20.38
C HIS A 138 5.93 8.48 19.84
N LYS A 139 5.97 9.39 18.85
CA LYS A 139 7.22 9.91 18.29
C LYS A 139 7.89 10.95 19.16
N SER A 140 7.12 11.86 19.77
CA SER A 140 7.65 13.02 20.49
C SER A 140 7.71 12.84 22.01
N HIS A 141 7.00 11.84 22.54
CA HIS A 141 6.72 11.62 23.97
C HIS A 141 6.13 12.84 24.68
N LYS A 142 5.39 13.68 23.94
CA LYS A 142 4.72 14.87 24.46
C LYS A 142 3.31 14.97 23.88
N PRO A 143 2.32 15.45 24.66
CA PRO A 143 1.02 15.82 24.10
C PRO A 143 1.20 16.83 22.97
N CYS A 144 0.45 16.66 21.88
CA CYS A 144 0.46 17.62 20.78
C CYS A 144 -0.75 18.54 20.87
N THR A 145 -0.57 19.78 20.46
CA THR A 145 -1.66 20.74 20.23
C THR A 145 -2.26 20.55 18.84
N GLY A 146 -3.48 21.05 18.62
CA GLY A 146 -4.10 21.05 17.29
C GLY A 146 -3.27 21.78 16.23
N GLU A 147 -2.54 22.84 16.61
CA GLU A 147 -1.64 23.57 15.71
C GLU A 147 -0.45 22.71 15.27
N GLU A 148 0.20 22.00 16.20
CA GLU A 148 1.30 21.08 15.90
C GLU A 148 0.83 19.91 15.04
N LEU A 149 -0.36 19.38 15.35
CA LEU A 149 -1.00 18.31 14.61
C LEU A 149 -1.28 18.73 13.15
N LEU A 150 -1.84 19.92 12.96
CA LEU A 150 -2.10 20.50 11.63
C LEU A 150 -0.80 20.75 10.85
N LYS A 151 0.24 21.27 11.51
CA LYS A 151 1.55 21.47 10.88
C LYS A 151 2.16 20.15 10.42
N ASN A 152 2.12 19.11 11.26
CA ASN A 152 2.63 17.80 10.91
C ASN A 152 1.83 17.16 9.77
N TYR A 153 0.50 17.25 9.82
CA TYR A 153 -0.37 16.81 8.75
C TYR A 153 -0.01 17.47 7.42
N ASN A 154 0.11 18.81 7.39
CA ASN A 154 0.43 19.54 6.17
C ASN A 154 1.78 19.12 5.58
N ASN A 155 2.80 18.93 6.41
CA ASN A 155 4.11 18.43 5.97
C ASN A 155 4.00 17.00 5.41
N SER A 156 3.31 16.10 6.10
CA SER A 156 3.13 14.72 5.66
C SER A 156 2.31 14.62 4.38
N LYS A 157 1.25 15.43 4.26
CA LYS A 157 0.40 15.55 3.07
C LYS A 157 1.21 16.04 1.87
N GLN A 158 2.05 17.06 2.06
CA GLN A 158 2.92 17.57 1.00
C GLN A 158 3.88 16.48 0.52
N ILE A 159 4.53 15.75 1.43
CA ILE A 159 5.42 14.64 1.05
C ILE A 159 4.67 13.55 0.27
N LEU A 160 3.49 13.15 0.73
CA LEU A 160 2.66 12.16 0.07
C LEU A 160 2.27 12.63 -1.35
N PHE A 161 1.81 13.87 -1.48
CA PHE A 161 1.32 14.39 -2.76
C PHE A 161 2.44 14.61 -3.76
N THR A 162 3.62 15.07 -3.32
CA THR A 162 4.81 15.12 -4.17
C THR A 162 5.17 13.73 -4.69
N LYS A 163 5.05 12.67 -3.88
CA LYS A 163 5.29 11.29 -4.35
C LYS A 163 4.24 10.85 -5.37
N CYS A 164 2.96 11.12 -5.13
CA CYS A 164 1.91 10.80 -6.09
C CYS A 164 2.15 11.50 -7.44
N GLU A 165 2.47 12.80 -7.42
CA GLU A 165 2.77 13.57 -8.62
C GLU A 165 4.01 13.05 -9.36
N LEU A 166 5.10 12.78 -8.63
CA LEU A 166 6.34 12.25 -9.20
C LEU A 166 6.13 10.94 -9.97
N PHE A 167 5.16 10.12 -9.54
CA PHE A 167 4.86 8.83 -10.15
C PHE A 167 3.59 8.84 -11.02
N ASN A 168 3.02 10.03 -11.29
CA ASN A 168 1.82 10.26 -12.09
C ASN A 168 0.52 9.66 -11.53
N PHE A 169 0.41 9.49 -10.20
CA PHE A 169 -0.80 9.01 -9.51
C PHE A 169 -1.71 10.17 -9.09
N HIS A 170 -2.16 10.97 -10.05
CA HIS A 170 -2.95 12.17 -9.81
C HIS A 170 -4.37 11.85 -9.31
N LYS A 171 -5.01 10.78 -9.80
CA LYS A 171 -6.36 10.38 -9.37
C LYS A 171 -6.35 9.92 -7.92
N THR A 172 -5.33 9.16 -7.52
CA THR A 172 -5.14 8.76 -6.11
C THR A 172 -4.97 9.97 -5.21
N LYS A 173 -4.14 10.95 -5.61
CA LYS A 173 -4.01 12.21 -4.89
C LYS A 173 -5.36 12.92 -4.75
N SER A 174 -6.08 13.13 -5.85
CA SER A 174 -7.37 13.83 -5.84
C SER A 174 -8.43 13.10 -5.02
N PHE A 175 -8.46 11.77 -5.05
CA PHE A 175 -9.36 10.98 -4.21
C PHE A 175 -9.09 11.22 -2.72
N ILE A 176 -7.81 11.27 -2.31
CA ILE A 176 -7.44 11.59 -0.93
C ILE A 176 -7.93 13.00 -0.58
N GLU A 177 -7.70 13.99 -1.44
CA GLU A 177 -8.14 15.38 -1.19
C GLU A 177 -9.65 15.50 -0.99
N LEU A 178 -10.43 14.80 -1.81
CA LEU A 178 -11.89 14.85 -1.80
C LEU A 178 -12.51 14.12 -0.60
N HIS A 179 -11.94 12.99 -0.19
CA HIS A 179 -12.59 12.07 0.75
C HIS A 179 -11.90 11.93 2.11
N PHE A 180 -10.82 12.67 2.37
CA PHE A 180 -10.07 12.57 3.63
C PHE A 180 -10.93 12.75 4.89
N GLN A 181 -11.91 13.66 4.84
CA GLN A 181 -12.78 13.95 5.98
C GLN A 181 -13.91 12.93 6.13
N ASP A 182 -14.37 12.35 5.03
CA ASP A 182 -15.61 11.56 4.97
C ASP A 182 -15.38 10.05 4.93
N LEU A 183 -14.15 9.60 4.67
CA LEU A 183 -13.77 8.18 4.64
C LEU A 183 -12.51 7.91 5.44
N GLN A 184 -12.48 6.77 6.13
CA GLN A 184 -11.25 6.27 6.75
C GLN A 184 -10.30 5.75 5.66
N LEU A 185 -9.42 6.62 5.16
CA LEU A 185 -8.45 6.30 4.11
C LEU A 185 -7.18 5.58 4.62
N PHE A 186 -6.91 5.66 5.92
CA PHE A 186 -5.74 5.06 6.58
C PHE A 186 -6.14 4.41 7.90
N HIS A 187 -5.70 3.18 8.14
CA HIS A 187 -5.80 2.48 9.43
C HIS A 187 -4.74 2.98 10.42
N SER A 188 -3.55 3.23 9.89
CA SER A 188 -2.41 3.83 10.60
C SER A 188 -1.62 4.67 9.59
N PRO A 189 -0.67 5.49 10.03
CA PRO A 189 0.05 6.37 9.11
C PRO A 189 0.69 5.66 7.91
N GLY A 190 1.15 4.41 8.07
CA GLY A 190 1.76 3.62 6.99
C GLY A 190 0.83 2.57 6.35
N HIS A 191 -0.37 2.37 6.89
CA HIS A 191 -1.33 1.35 6.42
C HIS A 191 -2.58 2.01 5.82
N PRO A 192 -2.61 2.22 4.49
CA PRO A 192 -3.82 2.66 3.80
C PRO A 192 -4.95 1.64 4.00
N SER A 193 -6.19 2.12 4.02
CA SER A 193 -7.37 1.27 4.09
C SER A 193 -7.61 0.55 2.76
N VAL A 194 -8.50 -0.44 2.77
CA VAL A 194 -8.87 -1.19 1.55
C VAL A 194 -9.37 -0.29 0.43
N ILE A 195 -10.10 0.79 0.76
CA ILE A 195 -10.60 1.78 -0.20
C ILE A 195 -9.43 2.45 -0.89
N LEU A 196 -8.50 3.03 -0.13
CA LEU A 196 -7.37 3.76 -0.69
C LEU A 196 -6.40 2.84 -1.45
N LEU A 197 -6.21 1.60 -0.99
CA LEU A 197 -5.45 0.59 -1.73
C LEU A 197 -6.08 0.28 -3.09
N LEU A 198 -7.41 0.16 -3.17
CA LEU A 198 -8.10 -0.08 -4.43
C LEU A 198 -8.04 1.11 -5.36
N VAL A 199 -8.16 2.34 -4.85
CA VAL A 199 -7.98 3.55 -5.65
C VAL A 199 -6.58 3.56 -6.28
N LEU A 200 -5.53 3.35 -5.49
CA LEU A 200 -4.16 3.27 -5.99
C LEU A 200 -3.99 2.14 -7.02
N PHE A 201 -4.62 0.98 -6.77
CA PHE A 201 -4.56 -0.16 -7.67
C PHE A 201 -5.28 0.08 -9.01
N VAL A 202 -6.46 0.70 -9.00
CA VAL A 202 -7.20 1.01 -10.24
C VAL A 202 -6.40 1.97 -11.11
N GLU A 203 -5.80 3.01 -10.52
CA GLU A 203 -4.92 3.91 -11.26
C GLU A 203 -3.65 3.19 -11.77
N LEU A 204 -3.05 2.31 -10.96
CA LEU A 204 -1.95 1.44 -11.41
C LEU A 204 -2.37 0.60 -12.63
N CYS A 205 -3.56 0.02 -12.62
CA CYS A 205 -4.10 -0.74 -13.75
C CYS A 205 -4.25 0.14 -15.01
N GLU A 206 -4.69 1.40 -14.89
CA GLU A 206 -4.72 2.34 -16.02
C GLU A 206 -3.31 2.58 -16.60
N HIS A 207 -2.29 2.80 -15.76
CA HIS A 207 -0.90 2.90 -16.22
C HIS A 207 -0.40 1.63 -16.91
N LEU A 208 -0.89 0.47 -16.45
CA LEU A 208 -0.54 -0.82 -17.03
C LEU A 208 -1.32 -1.13 -18.31
N GLY A 209 -2.42 -0.41 -18.61
CA GLY A 209 -3.33 -0.72 -19.72
C GLY A 209 -4.26 -1.90 -19.42
N ILE A 210 -4.52 -2.16 -18.14
CA ILE A 210 -5.40 -3.22 -17.65
C ILE A 210 -6.75 -2.59 -17.32
N SER A 211 -7.82 -3.10 -17.93
CA SER A 211 -9.18 -2.67 -17.61
C SER A 211 -9.63 -3.30 -16.29
N VAL A 212 -10.27 -2.50 -15.44
CA VAL A 212 -10.85 -2.95 -14.16
C VAL A 212 -12.36 -2.85 -14.25
N ALA A 213 -13.07 -3.97 -14.11
CA ALA A 213 -14.52 -3.96 -14.08
C ALA A 213 -15.05 -3.63 -12.67
N PHE A 214 -16.32 -3.23 -12.58
CA PHE A 214 -16.95 -2.96 -11.30
C PHE A 214 -16.94 -4.20 -10.40
N GLU A 215 -17.22 -5.37 -10.98
CA GLU A 215 -17.27 -6.66 -10.29
C GLU A 215 -15.92 -7.04 -9.66
N ASP A 216 -14.81 -6.62 -10.27
CA ASP A 216 -13.47 -6.83 -9.73
C ASP A 216 -13.24 -6.00 -8.46
N ILE A 217 -13.66 -4.73 -8.49
CA ILE A 217 -13.59 -3.82 -7.33
C ILE A 217 -14.49 -4.35 -6.21
N GLU A 218 -15.73 -4.73 -6.54
CA GLU A 218 -16.70 -5.27 -5.60
C GLU A 218 -16.22 -6.57 -4.93
N LYS A 219 -15.47 -7.39 -5.67
CA LYS A 219 -14.83 -8.59 -5.13
C LYS A 219 -13.63 -8.25 -4.24
N CYS A 220 -12.74 -7.37 -4.71
CA CYS A 220 -11.50 -7.06 -4.03
C CYS A 220 -11.70 -6.28 -2.72
N ILE A 221 -12.72 -5.40 -2.66
CA ILE A 221 -12.98 -4.58 -1.47
C ILE A 221 -13.34 -5.40 -0.24
N LYS A 222 -13.81 -6.63 -0.43
CA LYS A 222 -14.23 -7.55 0.65
C LYS A 222 -13.06 -8.17 1.42
N VAL A 223 -11.80 -7.92 1.01
CA VAL A 223 -10.61 -8.49 1.64
C VAL A 223 -9.72 -7.38 2.19
N ASN A 224 -9.61 -7.28 3.51
CA ASN A 224 -8.70 -6.34 4.15
C ASN A 224 -7.35 -6.99 4.47
N PHE A 225 -6.28 -6.50 3.86
CA PHE A 225 -4.92 -7.03 4.05
C PHE A 225 -4.12 -6.32 5.14
N LEU A 226 -4.41 -5.04 5.40
CA LEU A 226 -3.61 -4.18 6.27
C LEU A 226 -4.36 -3.72 7.52
N GLY A 227 -5.66 -4.04 7.63
CA GLY A 227 -6.40 -3.88 8.87
C GLY A 227 -6.03 -4.94 9.90
N GLY A 228 -6.44 -4.67 11.15
CA GLY A 228 -6.18 -5.53 12.31
C GLY A 228 -5.62 -4.78 13.51
N GLY A 229 -5.06 -3.59 13.30
CA GLY A 229 -4.70 -2.64 14.34
C GLY A 229 -4.79 -1.24 13.79
N ASP A 230 -5.78 -0.48 14.25
CA ASP A 230 -5.98 0.91 13.87
C ASP A 230 -5.35 1.81 14.93
N THR A 231 -4.69 2.87 14.46
CA THR A 231 -4.29 3.96 15.34
C THR A 231 -5.56 4.61 15.89
N PRO A 232 -5.72 4.72 17.22
CA PRO A 232 -6.93 5.27 17.80
C PRO A 232 -7.13 6.74 17.38
N ILE A 233 -8.40 7.10 17.15
CA ILE A 233 -8.82 8.45 16.79
C ILE A 233 -9.37 9.12 18.06
N PHE A 234 -8.88 10.31 18.36
CA PHE A 234 -9.22 11.08 19.56
C PHE A 234 -10.10 12.28 19.21
N ASN A 235 -10.67 12.95 20.22
CA ASN A 235 -11.49 14.15 19.97
C ASN A 235 -10.66 15.25 19.31
N LEU A 236 -9.40 15.39 19.73
CA LEU A 236 -8.46 16.33 19.12
C LEU A 236 -8.31 16.13 17.61
N ASP A 237 -8.26 14.88 17.12
CA ASP A 237 -8.19 14.58 15.69
C ASP A 237 -9.46 15.05 14.97
N VAL A 238 -10.63 14.74 15.54
CA VAL A 238 -11.94 15.11 14.99
C VAL A 238 -12.12 16.63 14.95
N GLU A 239 -11.76 17.33 16.01
CA GLU A 239 -11.83 18.79 16.10
C GLU A 239 -10.87 19.47 15.12
N THR A 240 -9.65 18.92 14.96
CA THR A 240 -8.62 19.52 14.09
C THR A 240 -8.94 19.32 12.61
N PHE A 241 -9.44 18.14 12.22
CA PHE A 241 -9.60 17.77 10.82
C PHE A 241 -11.05 17.70 10.34
N GLY A 242 -12.03 17.76 11.24
CA GLY A 242 -13.46 17.65 10.89
C GLY A 242 -13.83 16.26 10.37
N LEU A 243 -13.29 15.20 10.96
CA LEU A 243 -13.53 13.82 10.52
C LEU A 243 -14.99 13.42 10.79
N THR A 244 -15.70 12.93 9.76
CA THR A 244 -17.13 12.59 9.84
C THR A 244 -17.41 11.09 9.69
N TYR A 245 -16.40 10.30 9.32
CA TYR A 245 -16.56 8.86 9.11
C TYR A 245 -16.80 8.09 10.41
N LYS A 246 -17.46 6.93 10.28
CA LYS A 246 -17.90 6.11 11.42
C LYS A 246 -16.74 5.32 12.05
N VAL A 247 -16.09 5.92 13.05
CA VAL A 247 -15.04 5.29 13.87
C VAL A 247 -15.32 5.39 15.36
N THR A 248 -14.67 4.54 16.15
CA THR A 248 -14.70 4.65 17.61
C THR A 248 -13.76 5.78 18.03
N ILE A 249 -14.33 6.90 18.47
CA ILE A 249 -13.58 8.01 19.05
C ILE A 249 -13.20 7.65 20.49
N ARG A 250 -11.93 7.80 20.84
CA ARG A 250 -11.41 7.58 22.20
C ARG A 250 -11.40 8.89 22.98
N ASP A 251 -11.61 8.75 24.29
CA ASP A 251 -11.47 9.87 25.23
C ASP A 251 -9.99 10.30 25.33
N ASP A 252 -9.73 11.60 25.26
CA ASP A 252 -8.39 12.18 25.32
C ASP A 252 -7.67 11.87 26.65
N SER A 253 -8.40 11.48 27.71
CA SER A 253 -7.79 10.98 28.95
C SER A 253 -6.98 9.68 28.75
N LEU A 254 -7.25 8.91 27.69
CA LEU A 254 -6.55 7.68 27.35
C LEU A 254 -5.32 7.91 26.47
N PHE A 255 -5.00 9.16 26.15
CA PHE A 255 -3.93 9.53 25.21
C PHE A 255 -2.54 9.02 25.60
N ASN A 256 -2.26 8.93 26.91
CA ASN A 256 -0.98 8.47 27.44
C ASN A 256 -0.83 6.93 27.47
N ASP A 257 -1.89 6.19 27.16
CA ASP A 257 -1.84 4.73 27.12
C ASP A 257 -1.11 4.27 25.84
N LYS A 258 0.02 3.60 26.05
CA LYS A 258 0.88 3.13 24.97
C LYS A 258 0.41 1.82 24.35
N ASP A 259 -0.41 1.05 25.06
CA ASP A 259 -0.91 -0.25 24.61
C ASP A 259 -2.30 -0.13 23.97
N LEU A 260 -2.75 1.09 23.71
CA LEU A 260 -4.06 1.37 23.15
C LEU A 260 -4.09 1.04 21.66
N ILE A 261 -4.38 -0.22 21.35
CA ILE A 261 -4.68 -0.71 20.01
C ILE A 261 -6.20 -0.71 19.84
N SER A 262 -6.72 0.01 18.85
CA SER A 262 -8.11 -0.14 18.46
C SER A 262 -8.22 -1.22 17.40
N MET A 263 -8.85 -2.35 17.72
CA MET A 263 -9.31 -3.26 16.69
C MET A 263 -10.65 -2.76 16.18
N VAL A 264 -10.66 -2.19 14.97
CA VAL A 264 -11.90 -1.78 14.31
C VAL A 264 -12.28 -2.87 13.31
N ASP A 265 -13.54 -3.29 13.36
CA ASP A 265 -14.10 -4.15 12.31
C ASP A 265 -14.12 -3.36 10.98
N PRO A 266 -13.37 -3.80 9.95
CA PRO A 266 -13.32 -3.09 8.69
C PRO A 266 -14.60 -3.25 7.86
N SER A 267 -15.62 -3.98 8.33
CA SER A 267 -16.87 -4.22 7.59
C SER A 267 -17.53 -2.95 7.04
N HIS A 268 -17.41 -1.83 7.75
CA HIS A 268 -17.91 -0.52 7.32
C HIS A 268 -17.20 0.04 6.07
N LEU A 269 -16.00 -0.44 5.77
CA LEU A 269 -15.23 -0.09 4.56
C LEU A 269 -15.52 -1.07 3.40
N GLN A 270 -15.95 -2.29 3.70
CA GLN A 270 -16.09 -3.40 2.77
C GLN A 270 -17.50 -3.49 2.16
N THR A 271 -18.01 -2.37 1.66
CA THR A 271 -19.39 -2.24 1.22
C THR A 271 -19.52 -2.09 -0.31
N TYR A 272 -20.72 -2.39 -0.81
CA TYR A 272 -21.07 -2.17 -2.22
C TYR A 272 -20.95 -0.68 -2.58
N GLU A 273 -21.39 0.20 -1.67
CA GLU A 273 -21.37 1.65 -1.83
C GLU A 273 -19.94 2.17 -2.00
N ASN A 274 -18.98 1.66 -1.24
CA ASN A 274 -17.58 2.06 -1.40
C ASN A 274 -16.96 1.51 -2.68
N ALA A 275 -17.30 0.29 -3.10
CA ALA A 275 -16.88 -0.23 -4.41
C ALA A 275 -17.41 0.64 -5.55
N LYS A 276 -18.69 1.03 -5.46
CA LYS A 276 -19.34 1.90 -6.44
C LYS A 276 -18.71 3.29 -6.45
N LEU A 277 -18.43 3.87 -5.29
CA LEU A 277 -17.73 5.15 -5.19
C LEU A 277 -16.40 5.13 -5.94
N ILE A 278 -15.58 4.09 -5.74
CA ILE A 278 -14.29 3.95 -6.43
C ILE A 278 -14.53 3.83 -7.94
N TYR A 279 -15.43 2.95 -8.37
CA TYR A 279 -15.72 2.76 -9.81
C TYR A 279 -16.22 4.05 -10.48
N ASP A 280 -17.18 4.72 -9.86
CA ASP A 280 -17.77 5.97 -10.35
C ASP A 280 -16.72 7.08 -10.41
N PHE A 281 -15.81 7.16 -9.44
CA PHE A 281 -14.72 8.13 -9.43
C PHE A 281 -13.81 8.00 -10.66
N PHE A 282 -13.42 6.78 -11.02
CA PHE A 282 -12.55 6.55 -12.19
C PHE A 282 -13.28 6.67 -13.54
N ASN A 283 -14.60 6.45 -13.59
CA ASN A 283 -15.37 6.48 -14.83
C ASN A 283 -16.04 7.83 -15.14
N ASN A 284 -16.31 8.65 -14.13
CA ASN A 284 -17.01 9.94 -14.30
C ASN A 284 -16.07 11.16 -14.35
N LEU A 285 -14.80 11.02 -13.98
CA LEU A 285 -13.78 12.03 -14.24
C LEU A 285 -13.27 11.90 -15.68
N ARG A 286 -14.05 12.44 -16.63
CA ARG A 286 -13.61 12.67 -18.02
C ARG A 286 -13.39 14.16 -18.28
#